data_AF-A0A1B9LQQ4-F1
#
_entry.id   AF-A0A1B9LQQ4-F1
#
_cell.length_a   1.000
_cell.length_b   1.000
_cell.length_c   1.000
_cell.angle_alpha   90.00
_cell.angle_beta   90.00
_cell.angle_gamma   90.00
#
_symmetry.space_group_name_H-M   'P 1'
#
loop_
_entity.id
_entity.type
_entity.pdbx_description
1 polymer ?
#
loop_
_entity_poly.entity_id
_entity_poly.type
_entity_poly.pdbx_seq_one_letter_code
_entity_poly.pdbx_strand_id
1 'polypeptide(L)' 'MNREKQRKNEQAYRSRNAGRPRLPGAYLTEEESLLLKELAVIYGSQKAAIFQGLTLLKEKLEKAKNNS' A
#
# COMPACT_ATOMS: atom_id res chain seq x y z
N MET A 1 22.26 22.15 -2.99
CA MET A 1 20.95 21.47 -2.88
C MET A 1 19.85 22.54 -2.82
N ASN A 2 18.93 22.57 -3.80
CA ASN A 2 18.03 23.73 -3.99
C ASN A 2 16.73 23.59 -3.19
N ARG A 3 16.69 24.20 -1.99
CA ARG A 3 15.57 24.11 -1.01
C ARG A 3 14.21 24.54 -1.58
N GLU A 4 14.18 25.46 -2.53
CA GLU A 4 12.93 25.93 -3.13
C GLU A 4 12.26 24.85 -4.00
N LYS A 5 13.05 24.08 -4.75
CA LYS A 5 12.54 22.96 -5.55
C LYS A 5 11.97 21.85 -4.66
N GLN A 6 12.58 21.60 -3.50
CA GLN A 6 12.08 20.61 -2.53
C GLN A 6 10.72 21.02 -1.94
N ARG A 7 10.57 22.29 -1.52
CA ARG A 7 9.27 22.78 -0.99
C ARG A 7 8.15 22.68 -2.02
N LYS A 8 8.40 23.05 -3.28
CA LYS A 8 7.39 22.92 -4.35
C LYS A 8 6.98 21.47 -4.58
N ASN A 9 7.92 20.53 -4.58
CA ASN A 9 7.64 19.11 -4.76
C ASN A 9 6.86 18.51 -3.57
N GLU A 10 7.23 18.86 -2.33
CA GLU A 10 6.47 18.43 -1.15
C GLU A 10 5.05 18.99 -1.14
N GLN A 11 4.88 20.25 -1.50
CA GLN A 11 3.57 20.88 -1.55
C GLN A 11 2.68 20.26 -2.62
N ALA A 12 3.24 19.93 -3.79
CA ALA A 12 2.54 19.20 -4.86
C ALA A 12 2.18 17.76 -4.45
N TYR A 13 3.06 17.08 -3.71
CA TYR A 13 2.77 15.75 -3.17
C TYR A 13 1.67 15.80 -2.10
N ARG A 14 1.72 16.79 -1.20
CA ARG A 14 0.70 17.01 -0.16
C ARG A 14 -0.65 17.36 -0.76
N SER A 15 -0.70 18.23 -1.78
CA SER A 15 -1.96 18.61 -2.43
C SER A 15 -2.58 17.45 -3.20
N ARG A 16 -1.79 16.68 -3.96
CA ARG A 16 -2.25 15.48 -4.69
C ARG A 16 -2.77 14.36 -3.79
N ASN A 17 -2.24 14.29 -2.57
CA ASN A 17 -2.60 13.26 -1.59
C ASN A 17 -3.50 13.80 -0.46
N ALA A 18 -3.98 15.04 -0.56
CA ALA A 18 -4.96 15.59 0.37
C ALA A 18 -6.28 14.81 0.23
N GLY A 19 -6.82 14.35 1.36
CA GLY A 19 -8.05 13.53 1.39
C GLY A 19 -7.88 12.07 0.97
N ARG A 20 -6.67 11.62 0.59
CA ARG A 20 -6.41 10.20 0.34
C ARG A 20 -5.98 9.51 1.64
N PRO A 21 -6.69 8.46 2.11
CA PRO A 21 -6.28 7.73 3.30
C PRO A 21 -4.88 7.18 3.10
N ARG A 22 -3.98 7.50 4.05
CA ARG A 22 -2.61 7.00 4.05
C ARG A 22 -2.61 5.61 4.65
N LEU A 23 -1.83 4.70 4.05
CA LEU A 23 -1.51 3.45 4.73
C LEU A 23 -0.78 3.76 6.03
N PRO A 24 -0.99 2.96 7.09
CA PRO A 24 -0.34 3.18 8.38
C PRO A 24 1.18 3.23 8.21
N GLY A 25 1.81 4.19 8.89
CA GLY A 25 3.25 4.46 8.82
C GLY A 25 4.09 3.44 9.58
N ALA A 26 3.69 2.17 9.57
CA ALA A 26 4.49 1.08 10.12
C ALA A 26 5.67 0.82 9.19
N TYR A 27 6.84 0.63 9.78
CA TYR A 27 7.98 0.11 9.05
C TYR A 27 7.77 -1.36 8.78
N LEU A 28 7.98 -1.76 7.53
CA LEU A 28 8.01 -3.17 7.16
C LEU A 28 9.33 -3.77 7.62
N THR A 29 9.30 -5.02 8.04
CA THR A 29 10.50 -5.84 8.16
C THR A 29 11.12 -6.07 6.77
N GLU A 30 12.36 -6.56 6.75
CA GLU A 30 13.01 -6.92 5.49
C GLU A 30 12.24 -8.01 4.74
N GLU A 31 11.77 -9.03 5.45
CA GLU A 31 10.98 -10.14 4.90
C GLU A 31 9.66 -9.64 4.29
N GLU A 32 8.93 -8.78 5.02
CA GLU A 32 7.68 -8.18 4.52
C GLU A 32 7.91 -7.32 3.27
N SER A 33 9.01 -6.57 3.24
CA SER A 33 9.40 -5.74 2.10
C SER A 33 9.77 -6.57 0.87
N LEU A 34 10.50 -7.68 1.07
CA LEU A 34 10.87 -8.61 0.00
C LEU A 34 9.63 -9.27 -0.59
N LEU A 35 8.74 -9.81 0.25
CA LEU A 35 7.49 -10.41 -0.18
C LEU A 35 6.66 -9.42 -1.03
N LEU A 36 6.52 -8.17 -0.58
CA LEU A 36 5.77 -7.17 -1.34
C LEU A 36 6.44 -6.84 -2.69
N LYS A 37 7.78 -6.80 -2.76
CA LYS A 37 8.49 -6.58 -4.03
C LYS A 37 8.25 -7.72 -5.01
N GLU A 38 8.30 -8.97 -4.55
CA GLU A 38 8.03 -10.14 -5.39
C GLU A 38 6.60 -10.11 -5.94
N LEU A 39 5.63 -9.89 -5.05
CA LEU A 39 4.22 -9.81 -5.45
C LEU A 39 3.92 -8.60 -6.33
N ALA A 40 4.66 -7.49 -6.18
CA ALA A 40 4.50 -6.33 -7.05
C ALA A 40 4.86 -6.62 -8.51
N VAL A 41 5.75 -7.58 -8.78
CA VAL A 41 6.04 -8.03 -10.16
C VAL A 41 4.80 -8.64 -10.81
N ILE A 42 4.00 -9.37 -10.04
CA ILE A 42 2.80 -10.07 -10.52
C ILE A 42 1.61 -9.09 -10.61
N TYR A 43 1.40 -8.30 -9.56
CA TYR A 43 0.24 -7.42 -9.43
C TYR A 43 0.47 -5.98 -9.93
N GLY A 44 1.65 -5.69 -10.49
CA GLY A 44 2.06 -4.40 -11.04
C GLY A 44 2.47 -3.34 -10.01
N SER A 45 2.04 -3.45 -8.75
CA SER A 45 2.53 -2.61 -7.66
C SER A 45 2.33 -3.27 -6.30
N GLN A 46 3.14 -2.87 -5.31
CA GLN A 46 2.99 -3.33 -3.92
C GLN A 46 1.59 -3.01 -3.38
N LYS A 47 1.05 -1.84 -3.73
CA LYS A 47 -0.32 -1.44 -3.35
C LYS A 47 -1.36 -2.42 -3.91
N ALA A 48 -1.26 -2.77 -5.20
CA ALA A 48 -2.18 -3.71 -5.83
C ALA A 48 -2.10 -5.11 -5.19
N ALA A 49 -0.88 -5.57 -4.89
CA ALA A 49 -0.66 -6.84 -4.18
C ALA A 49 -1.33 -6.84 -2.79
N ILE A 50 -1.17 -5.77 -2.00
CA ILE A 50 -1.82 -5.63 -0.69
C ILE A 50 -3.34 -5.73 -0.82
N PHE A 51 -3.93 -4.97 -1.74
CA PHE A 51 -5.39 -4.96 -1.90
C PHE A 51 -5.94 -6.31 -2.40
N GLN A 52 -5.21 -7.02 -3.26
CA GLN A 52 -5.59 -8.37 -3.65
C GLN A 52 -5.52 -9.36 -2.49
N GLY A 53 -4.45 -9.32 -1.69
CA GLY A 53 -4.34 -10.14 -0.49
C GLY A 53 -5.48 -9.88 0.51
N LEU A 54 -5.84 -8.61 0.73
CA LEU A 54 -6.98 -8.24 1.59
C LEU A 54 -8.33 -8.73 1.03
N THR A 55 -8.51 -8.70 -0.29
CA THR A 55 -9.72 -9.19 -0.96
C THR A 55 -9.86 -10.70 -0.77
N LEU A 56 -8.78 -11.45 -1.04
CA LEU A 56 -8.74 -12.91 -0.82
C LEU A 56 -9.00 -13.29 0.64
N LEU A 57 -8.43 -12.53 1.58
CA LEU A 57 -8.66 -12.74 3.01
C LEU A 57 -10.14 -12.51 3.37
N LYS A 58 -10.75 -11.43 2.88
CA LYS A 58 -12.16 -11.14 3.09
C LYS A 58 -13.05 -12.28 2.57
N GLU A 59 -12.83 -12.73 1.34
CA GLU A 59 -13.59 -13.84 0.74
C GLU A 59 -13.47 -15.13 1.55
N LYS A 60 -12.26 -15.44 2.04
CA LYS A 60 -12.04 -16.61 2.90
C LYS A 60 -12.82 -16.52 4.20
N LEU A 61 -12.82 -15.35 4.84
CA LEU A 61 -13.54 -15.12 6.10
C LEU A 61 -15.07 -15.14 5.91
N GLU A 62 -15.58 -14.59 4.81
CA GLU A 62 -17.01 -14.65 4.47
C GLU A 62 -17.46 -16.09 4.23
N LYS A 63 -16.67 -16.89 3.51
CA LYS A 63 -16.94 -18.33 3.33
C LYS A 63 -16.93 -19.08 4.66
N ALA A 64 -15.98 -18.79 5.55
CA ALA A 64 -15.92 -19.41 6.88
C ALA A 64 -17.15 -19.06 7.73
N LYS A 65 -17.60 -17.80 7.68
CA LYS A 65 -18.78 -17.34 8.42
C LYS A 65 -20.09 -17.95 7.91
N ASN A 66 -20.21 -18.18 6.60
CA ASN A 66 -21.42 -18.77 6.00
C ASN A 66 -21.49 -20.31 6.17
N ASN A 67 -20.37 -20.95 6.54
CA ASN A 67 -20.28 -22.39 6.80
C ASN A 67 -20.33 -22.74 8.30
N SER A 68 -20.57 -21.75 9.18
CA SER A 68 -20.74 -21.90 10.63
C SER A 68 -22.18 -21.59 11.03
#